data_AF-A0A9W8LIK4-F1
#
_entry.id   AF-A0A9W8LIK4-F1
#
_cell.length_a   1.000
_cell.length_b   1.000
_cell.length_c   1.000
_cell.angle_alpha   90.00
_cell.angle_beta   90.00
_cell.angle_gamma   90.00
#
_symmetry.space_group_name_H-M   'P 1'
#
loop_
_entity.id
_entity.type
_entity.pdbx_description
1 polymer ?
#
loop_
_entity_poly.entity_id
_entity_poly.type
_entity_poly.pdbx_seq_one_letter_code
_entity_poly.pdbx_strand_id
1 'polypeptide(L)'
;MRFNTAVLGIAVSAIIFASISEGACSRRIRNTTNVSANTRTPDAASSSSSSSSSSSESVSQTASTEDDQTEKNNKLVNKVATNKNKGGSNSNNDNSDTSEEAAGSSFDEANSSSSNSSSLSITVEQLNGANPKAASDSYCSSSDDQCSTNADAVDPINNAIAKYGITNRGEIVAVVANMLFESGAWSENINSENTEGGQGTRCMMMWNYVSQYAQELHPDEYEQLMGGSSDNADSASASVRTKVMDLVLDPDDTFGSGFWYLVTVATTYHNSDSKLRDGNVDDFKDYVENGIETGYSKEREQWWTAANKYLLV
;
A
#
# COMPACT_ATOMS: atom_id res chain seq x y z
N MET A 1 22.78 60.06 -11.40
CA MET A 1 21.67 59.51 -10.59
C MET A 1 21.22 58.22 -11.26
N ARG A 2 21.36 57.09 -10.57
CA ARG A 2 21.11 55.74 -11.10
C ARG A 2 19.64 55.37 -10.88
N PHE A 3 18.96 54.89 -11.92
CA PHE A 3 17.64 54.27 -11.83
C PHE A 3 17.82 52.78 -11.55
N ASN A 4 17.21 52.29 -10.46
CA ASN A 4 17.09 50.87 -10.15
C ASN A 4 15.80 50.35 -10.77
N THR A 5 15.91 49.37 -11.67
CA THR A 5 14.79 48.61 -12.22
C THR A 5 14.63 47.34 -11.39
N ALA A 6 13.55 47.25 -10.63
CA ALA A 6 13.15 46.02 -9.94
C ALA A 6 12.46 45.09 -10.93
N VAL A 7 12.99 43.88 -11.10
CA VAL A 7 12.36 42.80 -11.85
C VAL A 7 11.52 41.98 -10.88
N LEU A 8 10.20 42.11 -10.98
CA LEU A 8 9.22 41.30 -10.27
C LEU A 8 8.90 40.08 -11.15
N GLY A 9 9.53 38.94 -10.86
CA GLY A 9 9.24 37.66 -11.50
C GLY A 9 8.08 36.96 -10.81
N ILE A 10 6.89 37.02 -11.42
CA ILE A 10 5.74 36.22 -11.01
C ILE A 10 5.89 34.86 -11.69
N ALA A 11 6.29 33.85 -10.92
CA ALA A 11 6.21 32.46 -11.34
C ALA A 11 4.75 31.99 -11.26
N VAL A 12 4.11 31.88 -12.41
CA VAL A 12 2.79 31.25 -12.52
C VAL A 12 3.01 29.74 -12.52
N SER A 13 2.86 29.11 -11.35
CA SER A 13 2.75 27.65 -11.25
C SER A 13 1.43 27.22 -11.88
N ALA A 14 1.50 26.71 -13.11
CA ALA A 14 0.39 26.03 -13.75
C ALA A 14 0.11 24.72 -12.99
N ILE A 15 -0.98 24.72 -12.22
CA ILE A 15 -1.52 23.52 -11.59
C ILE A 15 -2.20 22.71 -12.69
N ILE A 16 -1.50 21.69 -13.20
CA ILE A 16 -2.11 20.64 -14.00
C ILE A 16 -2.64 19.61 -13.00
N PHE A 17 -3.94 19.69 -12.69
CA PHE A 17 -4.67 18.53 -12.18
C PHE A 17 -4.73 17.54 -13.34
N ALA A 18 -3.80 16.58 -13.37
CA ALA A 18 -3.96 15.42 -14.21
C ALA A 18 -5.15 14.64 -13.64
N SER A 19 -6.22 14.48 -14.41
CA SER A 19 -7.19 13.41 -14.15
C SER A 19 -6.40 12.13 -13.96
N ILE A 20 -6.49 11.54 -12.78
CA ILE A 20 -5.96 10.22 -12.46
C ILE A 20 -6.77 9.23 -13.30
N SER A 21 -6.37 9.07 -14.56
CA SER A 21 -6.99 8.17 -15.52
C SER A 21 -6.71 6.73 -15.09
N GLU A 22 -7.64 6.11 -14.36
CA GLU A 22 -7.92 4.66 -14.24
C GLU A 22 -6.73 3.72 -14.51
N GLY A 23 -5.59 4.01 -13.89
CA GLY A 23 -4.35 3.26 -14.01
C GLY A 23 -3.99 2.57 -12.71
N ALA A 24 -4.92 2.43 -11.77
CA ALA A 24 -4.68 1.74 -10.53
C ALA A 24 -4.59 0.23 -10.79
N CYS A 25 -3.37 -0.31 -10.66
CA CYS A 25 -3.03 -1.68 -10.25
C CYS A 25 -4.05 -2.79 -10.58
N SER A 26 -4.52 -2.88 -11.83
CA SER A 26 -5.46 -3.92 -12.26
C SER A 26 -5.53 -4.03 -13.78
N ARG A 27 -4.75 -4.95 -14.36
CA ARG A 27 -5.13 -5.58 -15.63
C ARG A 27 -5.18 -7.10 -15.49
N ARG A 28 -6.39 -7.55 -15.18
CA ARG A 28 -7.02 -8.80 -15.68
C ARG A 28 -6.20 -10.06 -15.48
N ILE A 29 -6.51 -10.77 -14.39
CA ILE A 29 -6.23 -12.21 -14.25
C ILE A 29 -6.86 -12.94 -15.45
N ARG A 30 -6.04 -13.35 -16.42
CA ARG A 30 -6.43 -14.36 -17.41
C ARG A 30 -6.34 -15.71 -16.72
N ASN A 31 -7.49 -16.22 -16.30
CA ASN A 31 -7.64 -17.57 -15.81
C ASN A 31 -7.33 -18.57 -16.96
N THR A 32 -6.08 -19.02 -17.09
CA THR A 32 -5.69 -20.06 -18.05
C THR A 32 -5.85 -21.44 -17.41
N THR A 33 -7.07 -21.96 -17.38
CA THR A 33 -7.28 -23.41 -17.27
C THR A 33 -6.89 -24.07 -18.59
N ASN A 34 -5.69 -24.64 -18.64
CA ASN A 34 -5.25 -25.55 -19.69
C ASN A 34 -5.98 -26.89 -19.52
N VAL A 35 -7.06 -27.10 -20.27
CA VAL A 35 -7.63 -28.44 -20.48
C VAL A 35 -6.86 -29.09 -21.64
N SER A 36 -5.94 -29.99 -21.30
CA SER A 36 -5.39 -30.96 -22.24
C SER A 36 -6.49 -31.94 -22.67
N ALA A 37 -6.85 -31.94 -23.95
CA ALA A 37 -7.55 -33.06 -24.57
C ALA A 37 -6.93 -33.40 -25.91
N ASN A 38 -6.44 -34.63 -25.96
CA ASN A 38 -5.69 -35.26 -27.02
C ASN A 38 -6.64 -35.94 -28.04
N THR A 39 -6.38 -35.71 -29.32
CA THR A 39 -6.60 -36.57 -30.51
C THR A 39 -7.98 -37.12 -30.92
N ARG A 40 -8.15 -37.03 -32.25
CA ARG A 40 -8.70 -38.00 -33.24
C ARG A 40 -10.09 -37.72 -33.82
N THR A 41 -10.07 -37.31 -35.09
CA THR A 41 -11.04 -37.57 -36.16
C THR A 41 -11.15 -39.09 -36.44
N PRO A 42 -12.28 -39.64 -36.97
CA PRO A 42 -12.69 -39.41 -38.36
C PRO A 42 -14.21 -39.46 -38.71
N ASP A 43 -14.48 -39.01 -39.95
CA ASP A 43 -15.47 -39.45 -40.95
C ASP A 43 -17.01 -39.31 -40.80
N ALA A 44 -17.54 -38.61 -41.82
CA ALA A 44 -18.62 -39.00 -42.73
C ALA A 44 -20.12 -38.85 -42.36
N ALA A 45 -20.75 -38.03 -43.22
CA ALA A 45 -22.00 -38.26 -43.98
C ALA A 45 -23.38 -37.96 -43.35
N SER A 46 -24.19 -37.27 -44.19
CA SER A 46 -25.66 -37.35 -44.32
C SER A 46 -26.47 -36.71 -43.18
N SER A 47 -27.60 -36.01 -43.32
CA SER A 47 -28.47 -35.56 -44.42
C SER A 47 -29.59 -34.72 -43.77
N SER A 48 -30.17 -33.82 -44.57
CA SER A 48 -31.60 -33.44 -44.58
C SER A 48 -32.28 -32.72 -43.38
N SER A 49 -32.75 -31.50 -43.72
CA SER A 49 -34.16 -31.05 -43.73
C SER A 49 -34.79 -30.31 -42.53
N SER A 50 -35.68 -29.36 -42.92
CA SER A 50 -36.72 -28.60 -42.20
C SER A 50 -36.26 -27.46 -41.28
N SER A 51 -36.54 -26.16 -41.51
CA SER A 51 -37.75 -25.37 -41.83
C SER A 51 -38.61 -24.99 -40.62
N SER A 52 -39.06 -23.71 -40.61
CA SER A 52 -39.97 -22.97 -39.71
C SER A 52 -39.25 -22.06 -38.68
N SER A 53 -39.31 -20.72 -38.71
CA SER A 53 -40.36 -19.69 -38.86
C SER A 53 -41.03 -19.26 -37.54
N SER A 54 -40.99 -17.94 -37.28
CA SER A 54 -41.88 -17.12 -36.41
C SER A 54 -41.79 -17.41 -34.89
N SER A 55 -41.95 -16.47 -33.96
CA SER A 55 -42.48 -15.10 -33.99
C SER A 55 -42.08 -14.38 -32.69
N SER A 56 -42.10 -13.05 -32.79
CA SER A 56 -42.20 -12.04 -31.74
C SER A 56 -43.15 -12.37 -30.59
N GLU A 57 -42.81 -11.97 -29.36
CA GLU A 57 -43.75 -11.32 -28.46
C GLU A 57 -43.03 -10.44 -27.43
N SER A 58 -43.39 -9.15 -27.49
CA SER A 58 -43.09 -8.10 -26.54
C SER A 58 -44.19 -8.06 -25.48
N VAL A 59 -43.85 -8.02 -24.19
CA VAL A 59 -44.78 -7.57 -23.15
C VAL A 59 -44.06 -6.57 -22.25
N SER A 60 -44.67 -5.38 -22.20
CA SER A 60 -44.28 -4.23 -21.41
C SER A 60 -45.06 -4.20 -20.09
N GLN A 61 -44.37 -3.81 -19.02
CA GLN A 61 -44.77 -2.99 -17.86
C GLN A 61 -46.23 -3.03 -17.34
N THR A 62 -46.41 -3.17 -16.01
CA THR A 62 -46.73 -2.04 -15.09
C THR A 62 -47.07 -2.48 -13.65
N ALA A 63 -46.85 -1.53 -12.71
CA ALA A 63 -47.50 -1.31 -11.40
C ALA A 63 -47.08 -2.22 -10.22
N SER A 64 -46.34 -1.76 -9.18
CA SER A 64 -46.55 -0.71 -8.15
C SER A 64 -47.32 -1.17 -6.90
N THR A 65 -46.64 -1.15 -5.74
CA THR A 65 -47.08 -0.87 -4.33
C THR A 65 -45.87 -1.20 -3.43
N GLU A 66 -45.16 -0.26 -2.80
CA GLU A 66 -45.50 0.49 -1.56
C GLU A 66 -45.99 -0.38 -0.40
N ASP A 67 -45.15 -0.48 0.65
CA ASP A 67 -45.42 -0.57 2.10
C ASP A 67 -44.14 -1.12 2.77
N ASP A 68 -43.30 -0.28 3.38
CA ASP A 68 -43.35 0.14 4.79
C ASP A 68 -43.10 -1.01 5.79
N GLN A 69 -41.97 -0.95 6.51
CA GLN A 69 -41.87 -1.16 7.97
C GLN A 69 -40.40 -1.19 8.42
N THR A 70 -40.05 -0.05 9.00
CA THR A 70 -39.06 0.23 10.05
C THR A 70 -39.05 -0.83 11.17
N GLU A 71 -37.93 -0.88 11.91
CA GLU A 71 -37.81 -1.28 13.33
C GLU A 71 -37.16 -2.66 13.62
N LYS A 72 -35.88 -2.62 14.05
CA LYS A 72 -35.37 -3.28 15.27
C LYS A 72 -33.95 -2.82 15.60
N ASN A 73 -33.87 -1.71 16.33
CA ASN A 73 -32.75 -1.37 17.20
C ASN A 73 -33.01 -1.92 18.62
N ASN A 74 -31.92 -2.07 19.37
CA ASN A 74 -31.80 -2.41 20.80
C ASN A 74 -31.85 -3.88 21.21
N LYS A 75 -30.66 -4.44 21.49
CA LYS A 75 -30.47 -5.20 22.73
C LYS A 75 -29.04 -5.13 23.27
N LEU A 76 -28.96 -4.52 24.46
CA LEU A 76 -28.08 -4.83 25.60
C LEU A 76 -26.62 -4.33 25.61
N VAL A 77 -26.53 -3.10 26.13
CA VAL A 77 -25.49 -2.61 27.05
C VAL A 77 -25.46 -3.44 28.36
N ASN A 78 -24.26 -3.50 28.97
CA ASN A 78 -23.88 -3.93 30.33
C ASN A 78 -23.44 -5.38 30.55
N LYS A 79 -22.11 -5.56 30.63
CA LYS A 79 -21.51 -6.07 31.89
C LYS A 79 -20.08 -5.57 32.10
N VAL A 80 -19.97 -4.56 32.96
CA VAL A 80 -18.78 -4.24 33.75
C VAL A 80 -18.49 -5.40 34.69
N ALA A 81 -17.25 -5.91 34.68
CA ALA A 81 -16.66 -6.57 35.83
C ALA A 81 -15.14 -6.34 35.82
N THR A 82 -14.76 -5.37 36.63
CA THR A 82 -13.44 -5.19 37.25
C THR A 82 -12.75 -6.51 37.60
N ASN A 83 -11.47 -6.64 37.27
CA ASN A 83 -10.58 -7.48 38.07
C ASN A 83 -9.29 -6.72 38.41
N LYS A 84 -9.13 -6.48 39.70
CA LYS A 84 -8.09 -5.69 40.36
C LYS A 84 -7.33 -6.67 41.26
N ASN A 85 -6.14 -7.09 40.86
CA ASN A 85 -5.15 -7.81 41.67
C ASN A 85 -3.84 -7.03 41.45
N LYS A 86 -3.25 -6.26 42.37
CA LYS A 86 -2.91 -6.41 43.80
C LYS A 86 -1.99 -7.59 44.12
N GLY A 87 -0.70 -7.27 44.27
CA GLY A 87 0.17 -7.89 45.26
C GLY A 87 1.33 -8.70 44.70
N GLY A 88 2.56 -8.25 44.95
CA GLY A 88 3.76 -9.04 44.70
C GLY A 88 5.08 -8.27 44.85
N SER A 89 5.30 -7.65 46.01
CA SER A 89 6.67 -7.34 46.44
C SER A 89 7.43 -8.64 46.68
N ASN A 90 8.64 -8.78 46.18
CA ASN A 90 9.64 -9.58 46.86
C ASN A 90 11.03 -8.92 46.77
N SER A 91 11.67 -8.86 47.93
CA SER A 91 12.94 -8.20 48.19
C SER A 91 13.99 -9.28 48.46
N ASN A 92 15.25 -8.92 48.19
CA ASN A 92 16.50 -9.47 48.72
C ASN A 92 17.01 -10.78 48.10
N ASN A 93 18.22 -10.73 47.54
CA ASN A 93 19.38 -11.15 48.33
C ASN A 93 20.72 -10.71 47.71
N ASP A 94 21.53 -10.09 48.56
CA ASP A 94 22.99 -10.08 48.52
C ASP A 94 23.55 -11.50 48.44
N ASN A 95 24.63 -11.70 47.69
CA ASN A 95 25.85 -12.23 48.32
C ASN A 95 27.10 -12.04 47.46
N SER A 96 28.16 -11.75 48.19
CA SER A 96 29.51 -11.39 47.80
C SER A 96 30.44 -12.60 47.60
N ASP A 97 31.51 -12.36 46.85
CA ASP A 97 32.90 -12.79 47.14
C ASP A 97 33.28 -14.27 46.98
N THR A 98 34.15 -14.60 46.01
CA THR A 98 35.59 -14.87 46.23
C THR A 98 36.29 -15.47 44.99
N SER A 99 37.55 -15.09 44.86
CA SER A 99 38.63 -15.40 43.91
C SER A 99 39.07 -16.87 43.81
N GLU A 100 39.65 -17.30 42.68
CA GLU A 100 41.11 -17.52 42.47
C GLU A 100 41.47 -18.12 41.08
N GLU A 101 42.76 -17.99 40.74
CA GLU A 101 43.47 -18.10 39.46
C GLU A 101 43.35 -19.41 38.64
N ALA A 102 43.53 -19.31 37.30
CA ALA A 102 44.69 -19.89 36.60
C ALA A 102 44.72 -19.62 35.08
N ALA A 103 45.87 -19.10 34.62
CA ALA A 103 46.60 -19.42 33.39
C ALA A 103 45.92 -19.43 32.00
N GLY A 104 46.22 -18.38 31.22
CA GLY A 104 46.97 -18.49 29.97
C GLY A 104 46.32 -19.19 28.76
N SER A 105 45.89 -18.41 27.78
CA SER A 105 46.21 -18.69 26.36
C SER A 105 45.96 -17.46 25.50
N SER A 106 47.03 -17.00 24.88
CA SER A 106 47.06 -16.06 23.76
C SER A 106 46.19 -16.61 22.62
N PHE A 107 45.12 -15.90 22.27
CA PHE A 107 44.45 -16.06 20.98
C PHE A 107 44.21 -14.69 20.36
N ASP A 108 44.50 -14.67 19.07
CA ASP A 108 44.71 -13.53 18.23
C ASP A 108 43.62 -12.47 18.31
N GLU A 109 44.08 -11.22 18.32
CA GLU A 109 43.31 -10.00 18.21
C GLU A 109 42.68 -9.94 16.81
N ALA A 110 41.60 -10.71 16.64
CA ALA A 110 40.74 -10.64 15.49
C ALA A 110 40.05 -9.28 15.52
N ASN A 111 40.65 -8.34 14.77
CA ASN A 111 40.08 -7.12 14.25
C ASN A 111 38.57 -7.28 14.02
N SER A 112 37.79 -6.91 15.04
CA SER A 112 36.34 -6.79 14.97
C SER A 112 36.06 -5.61 14.06
N SER A 113 36.09 -5.92 12.77
CA SER A 113 35.51 -5.09 11.73
C SER A 113 34.03 -5.11 12.03
N SER A 114 33.61 -4.19 12.90
CA SER A 114 32.24 -3.73 13.02
C SER A 114 31.86 -3.26 11.63
N SER A 115 31.41 -4.20 10.82
CA SER A 115 30.67 -3.94 9.61
C SER A 115 29.47 -3.16 10.09
N ASN A 116 29.58 -1.83 10.05
CA ASN A 116 28.45 -0.93 10.06
C ASN A 116 27.59 -1.37 8.89
N SER A 117 26.72 -2.37 9.14
CA SER A 117 25.51 -2.59 8.37
C SER A 117 24.85 -1.23 8.39
N SER A 118 25.04 -0.51 7.30
CA SER A 118 24.52 0.83 7.15
C SER A 118 23.02 0.62 7.05
N SER A 119 22.33 0.82 8.17
CA SER A 119 20.88 0.69 8.22
C SER A 119 20.30 1.59 7.14
N LEU A 120 19.52 1.02 6.23
CA LEU A 120 18.83 1.80 5.21
C LEU A 120 17.70 2.56 5.93
N SER A 121 18.00 3.80 6.30
CA SER A 121 17.03 4.71 6.91
C SER A 121 17.08 6.04 6.17
N ILE A 122 15.91 6.55 5.78
CA ILE A 122 15.79 7.84 5.13
C ILE A 122 15.65 8.96 6.17
N THR A 123 16.06 10.19 5.82
CA THR A 123 15.86 11.38 6.67
C THR A 123 14.80 12.32 6.09
N VAL A 124 14.31 13.23 6.93
CA VAL A 124 13.37 14.30 6.49
C VAL A 124 14.01 15.17 5.42
N GLU A 125 15.30 15.48 5.51
CA GLU A 125 16.02 16.29 4.51
C GLU A 125 16.05 15.59 3.14
N GLN A 126 16.23 14.28 3.13
CA GLN A 126 16.19 13.49 1.90
C GLN A 126 14.78 13.52 1.28
N LEU A 127 13.73 13.35 2.09
CA LEU A 127 12.35 13.50 1.63
C LEU A 127 12.04 14.93 1.17
N ASN A 128 12.56 15.96 1.83
CA ASN A 128 12.40 17.35 1.40
C ASN A 128 13.07 17.61 0.05
N GLY A 129 14.17 16.92 -0.25
CA GLY A 129 14.76 16.95 -1.59
C GLY A 129 13.86 16.28 -2.64
N ALA A 130 13.32 15.10 -2.32
CA ALA A 130 12.49 14.31 -3.24
C ALA A 130 11.09 14.91 -3.46
N ASN A 131 10.49 15.46 -2.41
CA ASN A 131 9.18 16.11 -2.39
C ASN A 131 9.24 17.48 -1.69
N PRO A 132 9.75 18.53 -2.37
CA PRO A 132 9.88 19.86 -1.77
C PRO A 132 8.54 20.50 -1.38
N LYS A 133 7.43 20.06 -1.98
CA LYS A 133 6.09 20.62 -1.72
C LYS A 133 5.64 20.30 -0.30
N ALA A 134 5.86 19.06 0.15
CA ALA A 134 5.50 18.59 1.49
C ALA A 134 6.54 18.91 2.58
N ALA A 135 7.55 19.72 2.26
CA ALA A 135 8.53 20.22 3.24
C ALA A 135 8.01 21.41 4.06
N SER A 136 6.93 22.05 3.63
CA SER A 136 6.35 23.21 4.32
C SER A 136 5.33 22.77 5.37
N ASP A 137 5.37 23.38 6.56
CA ASP A 137 4.33 23.23 7.59
C ASP A 137 2.94 23.69 7.09
N SER A 138 2.91 24.50 6.03
CA SER A 138 1.67 24.96 5.38
C SER A 138 1.21 24.05 4.24
N TYR A 139 1.88 22.91 4.01
CA TYR A 139 1.52 22.00 2.93
C TYR A 139 0.14 21.40 3.15
N CYS A 140 -0.11 20.90 4.37
CA CYS A 140 -1.40 20.38 4.78
C CYS A 140 -2.22 21.45 5.51
N SER A 141 -3.51 21.51 5.20
CA SER A 141 -4.44 22.28 6.02
C SER A 141 -4.73 21.51 7.32
N SER A 142 -4.96 22.21 8.43
CA SER A 142 -5.25 21.57 9.72
C SER A 142 -6.55 20.75 9.75
N SER A 143 -7.37 20.83 8.70
CA SER A 143 -8.64 20.11 8.55
C SER A 143 -8.56 18.95 7.55
N ASP A 144 -7.39 18.69 6.97
CA ASP A 144 -7.20 17.66 5.96
C ASP A 144 -6.58 16.43 6.61
N ASP A 145 -7.42 15.45 6.93
CA ASP A 145 -7.04 14.17 7.52
C ASP A 145 -6.35 13.23 6.52
N GLN A 146 -6.37 13.56 5.23
CA GLN A 146 -5.70 12.80 4.19
C GLN A 146 -4.30 13.32 3.89
N CYS A 147 -3.96 14.54 4.24
CA CYS A 147 -2.67 15.15 3.91
C CYS A 147 -1.59 14.81 4.95
N SER A 148 -0.34 14.61 4.50
CA SER A 148 0.82 14.48 5.38
C SER A 148 2.03 15.28 4.89
N THR A 149 2.86 15.75 5.80
CA THR A 149 4.15 16.36 5.49
C THR A 149 5.24 15.30 5.34
N ASN A 150 6.42 15.69 4.85
CA ASN A 150 7.59 14.81 4.86
C ASN A 150 8.04 14.45 6.29
N ALA A 151 7.80 15.32 7.26
CA ALA A 151 8.11 15.04 8.66
C ALA A 151 7.20 13.94 9.23
N ASP A 152 5.93 13.92 8.82
CA ASP A 152 4.98 12.87 9.22
C ASP A 152 5.29 11.52 8.56
N ALA A 153 5.88 11.53 7.36
CA ALA A 153 6.13 10.33 6.55
C ALA A 153 7.41 9.58 6.94
N VAL A 154 8.42 10.27 7.48
CA VAL A 154 9.79 9.71 7.61
C VAL A 154 9.84 8.49 8.54
N ASP A 155 9.22 8.58 9.71
CA ASP A 155 9.26 7.53 10.71
C ASP A 155 8.44 6.31 10.26
N PRO A 156 7.19 6.46 9.78
CA PRO A 156 6.43 5.37 9.18
C PRO A 156 7.14 4.64 8.03
N ILE A 157 7.80 5.38 7.13
CA ILE A 157 8.55 4.76 6.03
C ILE A 157 9.73 3.96 6.56
N ASN A 158 10.49 4.49 7.52
CA ASN A 158 11.60 3.77 8.13
C ASN A 158 11.13 2.53 8.92
N ASN A 159 10.00 2.64 9.62
CA ASN A 159 9.35 1.51 10.29
C ASN A 159 8.97 0.43 9.27
N ALA A 160 8.40 0.81 8.13
CA ALA A 160 8.05 -0.12 7.07
C ALA A 160 9.27 -0.80 6.42
N ILE A 161 10.35 -0.04 6.15
CA ILE A 161 11.61 -0.58 5.63
C ILE A 161 12.13 -1.68 6.56
N ALA A 162 12.11 -1.45 7.87
CA ALA A 162 12.51 -2.43 8.88
C ALA A 162 11.53 -3.61 8.97
N LYS A 163 10.22 -3.33 9.07
CA LYS A 163 9.13 -4.32 9.19
C LYS A 163 9.15 -5.34 8.04
N TYR A 164 9.39 -4.87 6.82
CA TYR A 164 9.37 -5.69 5.61
C TYR A 164 10.75 -6.16 5.14
N GLY A 165 11.82 -5.90 5.91
CA GLY A 165 13.15 -6.43 5.62
C GLY A 165 13.72 -5.97 4.27
N ILE A 166 13.49 -4.70 3.91
CA ILE A 166 13.96 -4.14 2.64
C ILE A 166 15.47 -3.88 2.72
N THR A 167 16.24 -4.53 1.85
CA THR A 167 17.71 -4.45 1.88
C THR A 167 18.34 -3.76 0.69
N ASN A 168 17.55 -3.48 -0.36
CA ASN A 168 18.02 -2.79 -1.54
C ASN A 168 17.58 -1.33 -1.55
N ARG A 169 18.51 -0.44 -1.87
CA ARG A 169 18.22 0.99 -2.03
C ARG A 169 17.18 1.25 -3.12
N GLY A 170 17.28 0.55 -4.26
CA GLY A 170 16.40 0.75 -5.39
C GLY A 170 14.94 0.36 -5.10
N GLU A 171 14.69 -0.58 -4.18
CA GLU A 171 13.35 -0.91 -3.69
C GLU A 171 12.73 0.27 -2.96
N ILE A 172 13.49 0.88 -2.03
CA ILE A 172 13.05 2.06 -1.27
C ILE A 172 12.74 3.22 -2.22
N VAL A 173 13.66 3.47 -3.18
CA VAL A 173 13.46 4.51 -4.20
C VAL A 173 12.20 4.25 -5.03
N ALA A 174 12.00 3.03 -5.52
CA ALA A 174 10.86 2.69 -6.37
C ALA A 174 9.53 2.77 -5.62
N VAL A 175 9.47 2.22 -4.40
CA VAL A 175 8.26 2.24 -3.58
C VAL A 175 7.90 3.66 -3.16
N VAL A 176 8.87 4.45 -2.65
CA VAL A 176 8.61 5.84 -2.25
C VAL A 176 8.23 6.71 -3.45
N ALA A 177 8.88 6.54 -4.61
CA ALA A 177 8.52 7.25 -5.83
C ALA A 177 7.09 6.93 -6.28
N ASN A 178 6.69 5.65 -6.20
CA ASN A 178 5.33 5.25 -6.53
C ASN A 178 4.32 5.86 -5.54
N MET A 179 4.60 5.79 -4.24
CA MET A 179 3.74 6.38 -3.21
C MET A 179 3.58 7.90 -3.40
N LEU A 180 4.67 8.62 -3.73
CA LEU A 180 4.61 10.05 -4.04
C LEU A 180 3.73 10.35 -5.26
N PHE A 181 3.82 9.52 -6.31
CA PHE A 181 2.99 9.69 -7.50
C PHE A 181 1.50 9.45 -7.19
N GLU A 182 1.17 8.30 -6.59
CA GLU A 182 -0.20 7.85 -6.37
C GLU A 182 -0.96 8.74 -5.37
N SER A 183 -0.27 9.24 -4.34
CA SER A 183 -0.87 10.09 -3.30
C SER A 183 -0.89 11.59 -3.61
N GLY A 184 -0.45 12.02 -4.80
CA GLY A 184 -0.34 13.44 -5.11
C GLY A 184 0.69 14.19 -4.24
N ALA A 185 1.80 13.50 -3.93
CA ALA A 185 2.87 13.98 -3.05
C ALA A 185 2.49 14.08 -1.57
N TRP A 186 1.71 13.10 -1.07
CA TRP A 186 1.12 13.02 0.27
C TRP A 186 -0.14 13.84 0.51
N SER A 187 -0.80 14.37 -0.53
CA SER A 187 -2.05 15.12 -0.35
C SER A 187 -3.25 14.21 -0.12
N GLU A 188 -3.23 12.99 -0.67
CA GLU A 188 -4.38 12.08 -0.61
C GLU A 188 -3.98 10.74 0.00
N ASN A 189 -4.87 10.18 0.82
CA ASN A 189 -4.71 8.85 1.41
C ASN A 189 -5.80 7.88 0.94
N ILE A 190 -6.89 8.41 0.38
CA ILE A 190 -8.04 7.67 -0.11
C ILE A 190 -8.36 8.19 -1.51
N ASN A 191 -8.76 7.31 -2.43
CA ASN A 191 -9.32 7.78 -3.69
C ASN A 191 -10.79 8.20 -3.49
N SER A 192 -11.02 9.50 -3.31
CA SER A 192 -12.38 10.06 -3.13
C SER A 192 -13.27 9.96 -4.37
N GLU A 193 -12.70 9.75 -5.56
CA GLU A 193 -13.46 9.56 -6.80
C GLU A 193 -14.01 8.13 -6.94
N ASN A 194 -13.52 7.18 -6.14
CA ASN A 194 -13.95 5.79 -6.23
C ASN A 194 -15.29 5.56 -5.49
N THR A 195 -16.38 5.61 -6.26
CA THR A 195 -17.73 5.33 -5.76
C THR A 195 -17.96 3.90 -5.28
N GLU A 196 -17.13 2.93 -5.70
CA GLU A 196 -17.20 1.55 -5.21
C GLU A 196 -16.56 1.37 -3.82
N GLY A 197 -15.78 2.37 -3.37
CA GLY A 197 -15.10 2.37 -2.08
C GLY A 197 -13.92 1.38 -1.98
N GLY A 198 -13.10 1.56 -0.95
CA GLY A 198 -12.02 0.63 -0.60
C GLY A 198 -10.72 0.77 -1.40
N GLN A 199 -10.52 1.88 -2.13
CA GLN A 199 -9.23 2.22 -2.73
C GLN A 199 -8.57 3.35 -1.93
N GLY A 200 -7.35 3.11 -1.47
CA GLY A 200 -6.62 4.08 -0.65
C GLY A 200 -5.25 3.58 -0.24
N THR A 201 -4.76 4.12 0.89
CA THR A 201 -3.36 4.16 1.32
C THR A 201 -2.48 5.07 0.46
N ARG A 202 -1.23 5.33 0.90
CA ARG A 202 -0.28 6.16 0.16
C ARG A 202 0.18 5.60 -1.18
N CYS A 203 -0.03 4.30 -1.44
CA CYS A 203 0.21 3.71 -2.77
C CYS A 203 -1.07 3.46 -3.58
N MET A 204 -2.24 3.95 -3.14
CA MET A 204 -3.54 3.84 -3.82
C MET A 204 -3.90 2.41 -4.26
N MET A 205 -3.70 1.44 -3.36
CA MET A 205 -4.04 0.04 -3.61
C MET A 205 -5.52 -0.12 -3.95
N MET A 206 -5.80 -0.99 -4.91
CA MET A 206 -7.15 -1.43 -5.23
C MET A 206 -7.74 -2.27 -4.09
N TRP A 207 -9.07 -2.36 -4.06
CA TRP A 207 -9.83 -3.07 -3.01
C TRP A 207 -9.30 -4.48 -2.71
N ASN A 208 -8.99 -5.26 -3.73
CA ASN A 208 -8.51 -6.64 -3.56
C ASN A 208 -7.21 -6.71 -2.73
N TYR A 209 -6.35 -5.68 -2.82
CA TYR A 209 -5.10 -5.59 -2.07
C TYR A 209 -5.29 -4.91 -0.72
N VAL A 210 -6.13 -3.85 -0.63
CA VAL A 210 -6.51 -3.25 0.65
C VAL A 210 -7.16 -4.29 1.58
N SER A 211 -8.06 -5.12 1.03
CA SER A 211 -8.72 -6.19 1.77
C SER A 211 -7.73 -7.23 2.31
N GLN A 212 -6.77 -7.67 1.48
CA GLN A 212 -5.72 -8.61 1.92
C GLN A 212 -4.80 -7.97 2.98
N TYR A 213 -4.45 -6.70 2.78
CA TYR A 213 -3.58 -5.98 3.70
C TYR A 213 -4.23 -5.77 5.07
N ALA A 214 -5.48 -5.32 5.09
CA ALA A 214 -6.26 -5.16 6.30
C ALA A 214 -6.49 -6.50 7.02
N GLN A 215 -6.73 -7.58 6.27
CA GLN A 215 -6.85 -8.93 6.84
C GLN A 215 -5.56 -9.39 7.52
N GLU A 216 -4.39 -9.09 6.94
CA GLU A 216 -3.10 -9.47 7.50
C GLU A 216 -2.78 -8.70 8.79
N LEU A 217 -3.06 -7.40 8.81
CA LEU A 217 -2.68 -6.52 9.92
C LEU A 217 -3.70 -6.47 11.06
N HIS A 218 -4.99 -6.54 10.72
CA HIS A 218 -6.12 -6.38 11.64
C HIS A 218 -7.12 -7.53 11.48
N PRO A 219 -6.70 -8.79 11.67
CA PRO A 219 -7.52 -9.96 11.34
C PRO A 219 -8.85 -10.02 12.10
N ASP A 220 -8.85 -9.63 13.38
CA ASP A 220 -10.05 -9.69 14.24
C ASP A 220 -11.09 -8.63 13.83
N GLU A 221 -10.67 -7.39 13.57
CA GLU A 221 -11.52 -6.30 13.08
C GLU A 221 -12.01 -6.59 11.65
N TYR A 222 -11.13 -7.11 10.80
CA TYR A 222 -11.47 -7.52 9.45
C TYR A 222 -12.57 -8.59 9.44
N GLU A 223 -12.44 -9.65 10.24
CA GLU A 223 -13.44 -10.72 10.34
C GLU A 223 -14.80 -10.19 10.82
N GLN A 224 -14.80 -9.27 11.80
CA GLN A 224 -16.02 -8.62 12.29
C GLN A 224 -16.72 -7.81 11.21
N LEU A 225 -15.97 -7.03 10.42
CA LEU A 225 -16.53 -6.21 9.34
C LEU A 225 -17.05 -7.06 8.17
N MET A 226 -16.37 -8.16 7.85
CA MET A 226 -16.76 -9.09 6.80
C MET A 226 -17.86 -10.08 7.23
N GLY A 227 -18.31 -10.02 8.49
CA GLY A 227 -19.43 -10.81 9.00
C GLY A 227 -19.11 -12.30 9.17
N GLY A 228 -17.84 -12.64 9.46
CA GLY A 228 -17.38 -14.02 9.65
C GLY A 228 -17.44 -14.92 8.40
N SER A 229 -17.80 -14.36 7.23
CA SER A 229 -17.72 -15.03 5.93
C SER A 229 -16.59 -14.38 5.13
N SER A 230 -15.35 -14.76 5.43
CA SER A 230 -14.12 -14.32 4.76
C SER A 230 -14.06 -14.66 3.27
N ASP A 231 -15.03 -15.43 2.75
CA ASP A 231 -14.80 -16.26 1.58
C ASP A 231 -14.99 -15.51 0.25
N ASN A 232 -15.48 -14.27 0.27
CA ASN A 232 -15.57 -13.48 -0.97
C ASN A 232 -15.47 -11.95 -0.73
N ALA A 233 -14.25 -11.43 -0.64
CA ALA A 233 -13.97 -9.99 -0.62
C ALA A 233 -14.63 -9.23 -1.79
N ASP A 234 -14.80 -9.85 -2.96
CA ASP A 234 -15.40 -9.19 -4.13
C ASP A 234 -16.89 -8.87 -3.92
N SER A 235 -17.56 -9.58 -3.00
CA SER A 235 -18.97 -9.39 -2.68
C SER A 235 -19.24 -8.30 -1.63
N ALA A 236 -18.19 -7.72 -1.04
CA ALA A 236 -18.32 -6.68 -0.02
C ALA A 236 -19.01 -5.43 -0.60
N SER A 237 -20.01 -4.92 0.12
CA SER A 237 -20.63 -3.62 -0.21
C SER A 237 -19.64 -2.47 -0.07
N ALA A 238 -19.83 -1.36 -0.81
CA ALA A 238 -18.96 -0.18 -0.73
C ALA A 238 -18.76 0.35 0.71
N SER A 239 -19.80 0.28 1.55
CA SER A 239 -19.70 0.67 2.97
C SER A 239 -18.78 -0.26 3.78
N VAL A 240 -18.83 -1.58 3.51
CA VAL A 240 -17.91 -2.54 4.15
C VAL A 240 -16.49 -2.31 3.64
N ARG A 241 -16.31 -2.12 2.33
CA ARG A 241 -15.01 -1.83 1.73
C ARG A 241 -14.33 -0.60 2.34
N THR A 242 -15.11 0.45 2.57
CA THR A 242 -14.64 1.68 3.23
C THR A 242 -14.19 1.40 4.66
N LYS A 243 -15.01 0.70 5.46
CA LYS A 243 -14.65 0.37 6.85
C LYS A 243 -13.43 -0.53 6.96
N VAL A 244 -13.25 -1.46 6.02
CA VAL A 244 -12.06 -2.33 5.97
C VAL A 244 -10.83 -1.51 5.60
N MET A 245 -10.95 -0.58 4.65
CA MET A 245 -9.88 0.35 4.30
C MET A 245 -9.49 1.24 5.48
N ASP A 246 -10.46 1.72 6.27
CA ASP A 246 -10.22 2.55 7.45
C ASP A 246 -9.27 1.88 8.48
N LEU A 247 -9.21 0.54 8.50
CA LEU A 247 -8.30 -0.21 9.38
C LEU A 247 -6.82 0.05 9.07
N VAL A 248 -6.48 0.44 7.84
CA VAL A 248 -5.09 0.58 7.37
C VAL A 248 -4.73 2.01 6.97
N LEU A 249 -5.45 3.00 7.53
CA LEU A 249 -5.21 4.41 7.26
C LEU A 249 -4.33 5.12 8.30
N ASP A 250 -3.97 4.45 9.40
CA ASP A 250 -2.99 5.02 10.33
C ASP A 250 -1.62 5.20 9.65
N PRO A 251 -0.76 6.11 10.15
CA PRO A 251 0.50 6.45 9.49
C PRO A 251 1.40 5.25 9.19
N ASP A 252 1.60 4.34 10.15
CA ASP A 252 2.54 3.22 9.98
C ASP A 252 2.03 2.24 8.90
N ASP A 253 0.73 1.95 8.87
CA ASP A 253 0.16 1.03 7.88
C ASP A 253 0.02 1.68 6.50
N THR A 254 -0.40 2.95 6.42
CA THR A 254 -0.59 3.59 5.11
C THR A 254 0.73 3.86 4.37
N PHE A 255 1.79 4.26 5.08
CA PHE A 255 3.13 4.39 4.49
C PHE A 255 3.82 3.02 4.34
N GLY A 256 3.36 2.01 5.09
CA GLY A 256 3.81 0.62 4.97
C GLY A 256 3.24 -0.13 3.78
N SER A 257 2.09 0.28 3.25
CA SER A 257 1.34 -0.47 2.24
C SER A 257 2.12 -0.71 0.94
N GLY A 258 2.90 0.26 0.48
CA GLY A 258 3.75 0.09 -0.70
C GLY A 258 4.85 -0.97 -0.52
N PHE A 259 5.41 -1.06 0.69
CA PHE A 259 6.42 -2.07 1.03
C PHE A 259 5.79 -3.45 1.22
N TRP A 260 4.64 -3.53 1.88
CA TRP A 260 3.86 -4.77 1.93
C TRP A 260 3.54 -5.27 0.52
N TYR A 261 3.09 -4.39 -0.38
CA TYR A 261 2.78 -4.77 -1.75
C TYR A 261 4.01 -5.35 -2.47
N LEU A 262 5.18 -4.73 -2.30
CA LEU A 262 6.44 -5.23 -2.85
C LEU A 262 6.77 -6.64 -2.34
N VAL A 263 6.65 -6.89 -1.04
CA VAL A 263 7.04 -8.16 -0.40
C VAL A 263 6.02 -9.27 -0.58
N THR A 264 4.74 -8.94 -0.69
CA THR A 264 3.64 -9.92 -0.71
C THR A 264 3.09 -10.15 -2.11
N VAL A 265 3.00 -9.11 -2.93
CA VAL A 265 2.36 -9.17 -4.27
C VAL A 265 3.43 -9.18 -5.36
N ALA A 266 4.32 -8.18 -5.38
CA ALA A 266 5.37 -8.04 -6.37
C ALA A 266 6.67 -8.75 -5.96
N THR A 267 6.56 -9.95 -5.39
CA THR A 267 7.65 -10.65 -4.67
C THR A 267 8.91 -10.89 -5.50
N THR A 268 8.80 -10.99 -6.83
CA THR A 268 9.96 -11.14 -7.73
C THR A 268 10.90 -9.93 -7.77
N TYR A 269 10.46 -8.78 -7.25
CA TYR A 269 11.22 -7.54 -7.15
C TYR A 269 11.86 -7.35 -5.77
N HIS A 270 11.34 -8.02 -4.74
CA HIS A 270 11.82 -7.89 -3.37
C HIS A 270 13.14 -8.66 -3.14
N ASN A 271 14.13 -7.98 -2.58
CA ASN A 271 15.48 -8.45 -2.32
C ASN A 271 16.10 -9.20 -3.51
N SER A 272 15.80 -8.73 -4.72
CA SER A 272 16.22 -9.37 -5.96
C SER A 272 17.68 -9.04 -6.30
N ASP A 273 18.45 -10.05 -6.72
CA ASP A 273 19.84 -9.88 -7.16
C ASP A 273 19.97 -9.15 -8.51
N SER A 274 18.86 -8.96 -9.22
CA SER A 274 18.85 -8.38 -10.57
C SER A 274 17.82 -7.26 -10.78
N LYS A 275 16.97 -6.97 -9.81
CA LYS A 275 15.92 -5.94 -9.92
C LYS A 275 15.95 -4.99 -8.74
N LEU A 276 15.70 -3.70 -8.99
CA LEU A 276 15.54 -2.66 -7.97
C LEU A 276 16.71 -2.59 -6.97
N ARG A 277 17.93 -2.90 -7.42
CA ARG A 277 19.10 -2.91 -6.53
C ARG A 277 19.59 -1.52 -6.19
N ASP A 278 19.99 -0.79 -7.23
CA ASP A 278 20.76 0.44 -7.08
C ASP A 278 19.95 1.69 -7.50
N GLY A 279 18.69 1.52 -7.91
CA GLY A 279 17.84 2.58 -8.44
C GLY A 279 18.15 2.88 -9.91
N ASN A 280 17.97 1.88 -10.78
CA ASN A 280 17.96 2.05 -12.24
C ASN A 280 16.52 2.33 -12.73
N VAL A 281 16.36 3.24 -13.70
CA VAL A 281 15.07 3.61 -14.28
C VAL A 281 14.42 2.43 -15.02
N ASP A 282 15.22 1.57 -15.66
CA ASP A 282 14.69 0.42 -16.39
C ASP A 282 14.03 -0.59 -15.43
N ASP A 283 14.64 -0.82 -14.26
CA ASP A 283 14.05 -1.68 -13.22
C ASP A 283 12.80 -1.03 -12.62
N PHE A 284 12.80 0.29 -12.41
CA PHE A 284 11.61 1.00 -11.95
C PHE A 284 10.47 0.91 -12.96
N LYS A 285 10.77 1.08 -14.24
CA LYS A 285 9.80 0.91 -15.32
C LYS A 285 9.24 -0.51 -15.34
N ASP A 286 10.09 -1.52 -15.27
CA ASP A 286 9.67 -2.92 -15.19
C ASP A 286 8.79 -3.17 -13.95
N TYR A 287 9.17 -2.61 -12.80
CA TYR A 287 8.36 -2.70 -11.58
C TYR A 287 6.99 -2.04 -11.74
N VAL A 288 6.89 -0.87 -12.38
CA VAL A 288 5.60 -0.22 -12.65
C VAL A 288 4.75 -1.05 -13.62
N GLU A 289 5.34 -1.52 -14.72
CA GLU A 289 4.61 -2.22 -15.79
C GLU A 289 4.22 -3.66 -15.43
N ASN A 290 5.07 -4.37 -14.70
CA ASN A 290 4.93 -5.81 -14.45
C ASN A 290 4.84 -6.18 -12.96
N GLY A 291 5.26 -5.30 -12.05
CA GLY A 291 5.09 -5.49 -10.61
C GLY A 291 3.77 -4.90 -10.11
N ILE A 292 3.53 -3.62 -10.41
CA ILE A 292 2.29 -2.91 -10.09
C ILE A 292 1.21 -3.14 -11.16
N GLU A 293 1.61 -3.58 -12.36
CA GLU A 293 0.71 -3.84 -13.49
C GLU A 293 -0.01 -2.60 -14.01
N THR A 294 0.68 -1.46 -14.08
CA THR A 294 0.16 -0.19 -14.60
C THR A 294 1.03 0.41 -15.71
N GLY A 295 0.56 1.47 -16.37
CA GLY A 295 1.30 2.17 -17.39
C GLY A 295 2.44 3.01 -16.81
N TYR A 296 3.64 2.83 -17.34
CA TYR A 296 4.74 3.76 -17.12
C TYR A 296 4.44 5.12 -17.78
N SER A 297 4.79 6.21 -17.08
CA SER A 297 4.60 7.57 -17.57
C SER A 297 5.79 8.46 -17.23
N LYS A 298 5.89 9.61 -17.90
CA LYS A 298 6.94 10.60 -17.62
C LYS A 298 6.78 11.22 -16.23
N GLU A 299 5.56 11.32 -15.75
CA GLU A 299 5.24 11.83 -14.42
C GLU A 299 5.74 10.87 -13.33
N ARG A 300 5.56 9.56 -13.51
CA ARG A 300 6.16 8.54 -12.63
C ARG A 300 7.69 8.62 -12.66
N GLU A 301 8.28 8.79 -13.85
CA GLU A 301 9.73 8.98 -14.02
C GLU A 301 10.26 10.20 -13.26
N GLN A 302 9.52 11.30 -13.22
CA GLN A 302 9.91 12.51 -12.49
C GLN A 302 10.00 12.25 -10.99
N TRP A 303 9.00 11.57 -10.40
CA TRP A 303 9.03 11.19 -8.99
C TRP A 303 10.16 10.22 -8.68
N TRP A 304 10.36 9.22 -9.53
CA TRP A 304 11.49 8.31 -9.39
C TRP A 304 12.83 9.03 -9.50
N THR A 305 12.99 9.95 -10.45
CA THR A 305 14.23 10.73 -10.59
C THR A 305 14.52 11.55 -9.35
N ALA A 306 13.50 12.17 -8.75
CA ALA A 306 13.63 12.93 -7.52
C ALA A 306 13.99 12.02 -6.34
N ALA A 307 13.25 10.93 -6.12
CA ALA A 307 13.53 9.96 -5.07
C ALA A 307 14.95 9.36 -5.22
N ASN A 308 15.32 8.94 -6.42
CA ASN A 308 16.62 8.33 -6.71
C ASN A 308 17.78 9.33 -6.52
N LYS A 309 17.53 10.63 -6.66
CA LYS A 309 18.55 11.66 -6.44
C LYS A 309 18.82 11.91 -4.97
N TYR A 310 17.81 11.82 -4.09
CA TYR A 310 17.92 12.30 -2.71
C TYR A 310 17.86 11.20 -1.65
N LEU A 311 17.23 10.05 -1.92
CA LEU A 311 17.10 8.99 -0.93
C LEU A 311 18.36 8.14 -0.89
N LEU A 312 18.93 7.98 0.31
CA LEU A 312 20.03 7.04 0.61
C LEU A 312 21.25 7.24 -0.31
N VAL A 313 21.60 8.50 -0.57
CA VAL A 313 22.78 8.92 -1.33
C VAL A 313 23.85 9.53 -0.43
#